data_AF-A0AAU8D123-F1
#
_entry.id   AF-A0AAU8D123-F1
#
_cell.length_a   1.000
_cell.length_b   1.000
_cell.length_c   1.000
_cell.angle_alpha   90.00
_cell.angle_beta   90.00
_cell.angle_gamma   90.00
#
_symmetry.space_group_name_H-M   'P 1'
#
loop_
_entity.id
_entity.type
_entity.pdbx_description
1 polymer ?
#
loop_
_entity_poly.entity_id
_entity_poly.type
_entity_poly.pdbx_seq_one_letter_code
_entity_poly.pdbx_strand_id
1 'polypeptide(L)'
;MKKTYNELAAECHANNTKWWTDLETGERLVRNKGELLMLVISEIAEAMEAERKGLMDDKLPHRPGAEVELVDGVIRLADFAGGFGYDLSVYQTGYTDYIELPENKGEALLRICNNVQDIYLHCDHDSDPELVALMIGETLDYIEAYARKWGYDLDGAYGEKTAFNKVRKDHTAEHRKAAGGKKW
;
A
#
# COMPACT_ATOMS: atom_id res chain seq x y z
N MET A 1 6.69 -7.70 -18.65
CA MET A 1 5.23 -7.62 -18.57
C MET A 1 4.93 -7.01 -17.21
N LYS A 2 4.11 -5.94 -17.13
CA LYS A 2 3.71 -5.34 -15.85
C LYS A 2 2.84 -6.37 -15.10
N LYS A 3 3.02 -6.53 -13.79
CA LYS A 3 2.21 -7.45 -12.99
C LYS A 3 0.75 -7.01 -13.01
N THR A 4 -0.16 -7.96 -13.04
CA THR A 4 -1.57 -7.71 -12.71
C THR A 4 -1.71 -7.36 -11.22
N TYR A 5 -2.80 -6.70 -10.84
CA TYR A 5 -3.04 -6.41 -9.43
C TYR A 5 -3.26 -7.66 -8.58
N ASN A 6 -3.81 -8.73 -9.15
CA ASN A 6 -3.94 -9.99 -8.43
C ASN A 6 -2.57 -10.65 -8.16
N GLU A 7 -1.65 -10.60 -9.12
CA GLU A 7 -0.26 -11.05 -8.91
C GLU A 7 0.47 -10.17 -7.89
N LEU A 8 0.26 -8.85 -7.93
CA LEU A 8 0.79 -7.91 -6.95
C LEU A 8 0.29 -8.21 -5.54
N ALA A 9 -1.00 -8.44 -5.37
CA ALA A 9 -1.62 -8.80 -4.09
C ALA A 9 -1.04 -10.11 -3.53
N ALA A 10 -0.94 -11.15 -4.36
CA ALA A 10 -0.36 -12.43 -3.97
C ALA A 10 1.11 -12.28 -3.53
N GLU A 11 1.91 -11.51 -4.28
CA GLU A 11 3.32 -11.28 -3.95
C GLU A 11 3.50 -10.46 -2.66
N CYS A 12 2.78 -9.34 -2.54
CA CYS A 12 2.85 -8.49 -1.36
C CYS A 12 2.45 -9.29 -0.11
N HIS A 13 1.39 -10.10 -0.20
CA HIS A 13 0.97 -10.95 0.91
C HIS A 13 1.98 -12.04 1.28
N ALA A 14 2.58 -12.69 0.28
CA ALA A 14 3.65 -13.66 0.51
C ALA A 14 4.86 -13.01 1.20
N ASN A 15 5.28 -11.82 0.74
CA ASN A 15 6.39 -11.08 1.34
C ASN A 15 6.08 -10.61 2.78
N ASN A 16 4.81 -10.32 3.07
CA ASN A 16 4.36 -9.82 4.37
C ASN A 16 3.84 -10.91 5.31
N THR A 17 3.86 -12.19 4.94
CA THR A 17 3.27 -13.29 5.73
C THR A 17 3.66 -13.27 7.21
N LYS A 18 4.90 -12.87 7.54
CA LYS A 18 5.36 -12.72 8.94
C LYS A 18 4.53 -11.75 9.79
N TRP A 19 3.90 -10.74 9.19
CA TRP A 19 3.04 -9.77 9.88
C TRP A 19 1.64 -10.31 10.16
N TRP A 20 1.30 -11.43 9.53
CA TRP A 20 0.07 -12.16 9.71
C TRP A 20 0.24 -13.44 10.55
N THR A 21 1.43 -13.69 11.08
CA THR A 21 1.73 -14.87 11.89
C THR A 21 2.09 -14.45 13.30
N ASP A 22 1.50 -15.13 14.28
CA ASP A 22 1.87 -15.00 15.68
C ASP A 22 3.30 -15.54 15.88
N LEU A 23 4.18 -14.74 16.47
CA LEU A 23 5.60 -15.08 16.61
C LEU A 23 5.90 -16.06 17.76
N GLU A 24 4.91 -16.40 18.57
CA GLU A 24 5.00 -17.38 19.66
C GLU A 24 4.36 -18.70 19.25
N THR A 25 3.15 -18.65 18.69
CA THR A 25 2.38 -19.86 18.36
C THR A 25 2.59 -20.32 16.92
N GLY A 26 2.99 -19.42 16.01
CA GLY A 26 3.05 -19.69 14.57
C GLY A 26 1.67 -19.70 13.89
N GLU A 27 0.60 -19.39 14.62
CA GLU A 27 -0.76 -19.37 14.08
C GLU A 27 -1.04 -18.11 13.26
N ARG A 28 -2.06 -18.18 12.39
CA ARG A 28 -2.53 -17.03 11.61
C ARG A 28 -3.21 -16.02 12.54
N LEU A 29 -2.77 -14.77 12.50
CA LEU A 29 -3.41 -13.66 13.19
C LEU A 29 -4.71 -13.26 12.48
N VAL A 30 -5.75 -13.01 13.27
CA VAL A 30 -6.93 -12.26 12.83
C VAL A 30 -6.60 -10.79 12.93
N ARG A 31 -6.47 -10.11 11.79
CA ARG A 31 -6.09 -8.69 11.71
C ARG A 31 -7.33 -7.81 11.63
N ASN A 32 -7.28 -6.65 12.29
CA ASN A 32 -8.32 -5.65 12.17
C ASN A 32 -8.16 -4.90 10.83
N LYS A 33 -9.24 -4.84 10.04
CA LYS A 33 -9.23 -4.17 8.72
C LYS A 33 -8.93 -2.68 8.83
N GLY A 34 -9.52 -2.00 9.81
CA GLY A 34 -9.32 -0.57 10.05
C GLY A 34 -7.87 -0.24 10.42
N GLU A 35 -7.22 -1.04 11.26
CA GLU A 35 -5.78 -0.88 11.57
C GLU A 35 -4.91 -1.00 10.31
N LEU A 36 -5.20 -1.98 9.45
CA LEU A 36 -4.47 -2.18 8.20
C LEU A 36 -4.73 -1.08 7.16
N LEU A 37 -5.94 -0.53 7.09
CA LEU A 37 -6.25 0.58 6.18
C LEU A 37 -5.71 1.91 6.71
N MET A 38 -5.64 2.10 8.03
CA MET A 38 -4.94 3.25 8.63
C MET A 38 -3.44 3.23 8.33
N LEU A 39 -2.85 2.05 8.21
CA LEU A 39 -1.48 1.89 7.73
C LEU A 39 -1.32 2.38 6.29
N VAL A 40 -2.26 2.08 5.39
CA VAL A 40 -2.24 2.64 4.03
C VAL A 40 -2.31 4.16 4.10
N ILE A 41 -3.25 4.72 4.88
CA ILE A 41 -3.43 6.17 5.03
C ILE A 41 -2.14 6.83 5.57
N SER A 42 -1.44 6.20 6.51
CA SER A 42 -0.20 6.77 7.03
C SER A 42 0.89 6.85 5.97
N GLU A 43 1.07 5.84 5.12
CA GLU A 43 2.07 5.93 4.04
C GLU A 43 1.70 7.06 3.04
N ILE A 44 0.40 7.24 2.72
CA ILE A 44 -0.06 8.37 1.88
C ILE A 44 0.17 9.74 2.56
N ALA A 45 0.04 9.81 3.89
CA ALA A 45 0.37 11.01 4.65
C ALA A 45 1.88 11.29 4.69
N GLU A 46 2.71 10.25 4.76
CA GLU A 46 4.18 10.37 4.64
C GLU A 46 4.57 10.87 3.24
N ALA A 47 3.88 10.41 2.19
CA ALA A 47 4.05 10.97 0.84
C ALA A 47 3.69 12.47 0.80
N MET A 48 2.59 12.88 1.45
CA MET A 48 2.22 14.30 1.55
C MET A 48 3.29 15.11 2.26
N GLU A 49 3.84 14.58 3.35
CA GLU A 49 4.89 15.25 4.11
C GLU A 49 6.18 15.40 3.28
N ALA A 50 6.55 14.38 2.52
CA ALA A 50 7.68 14.42 1.61
C ALA A 50 7.46 15.45 0.49
N GLU A 51 6.26 15.56 -0.07
CA GLU A 51 5.90 16.59 -1.05
C GLU A 51 6.01 18.00 -0.47
N ARG A 52 5.46 18.20 0.74
CA ARG A 52 5.44 19.49 1.43
C ARG A 52 6.83 20.03 1.73
N LYS A 53 7.80 19.12 1.93
CA LYS A 53 9.18 19.45 2.32
C LYS A 53 10.22 19.21 1.23
N GLY A 54 9.86 18.57 0.12
CA GLY A 54 10.79 18.14 -0.92
C GLY A 54 11.83 17.13 -0.42
N LEU A 55 11.40 16.13 0.37
CA LEU A 55 12.31 15.16 0.99
C LEU A 55 12.72 14.05 0.01
N MET A 56 13.93 13.53 0.22
CA MET A 56 14.36 12.22 -0.29
C MET A 56 14.00 11.14 0.72
N ASP A 57 13.85 9.89 0.28
CA ASP A 57 13.57 8.77 1.20
C ASP A 57 14.77 8.45 2.09
N ASP A 58 14.53 8.14 3.36
CA ASP A 58 15.60 7.84 4.31
C ASP A 58 16.32 6.50 3.99
N LYS A 59 15.63 5.55 3.37
CA LYS A 59 16.12 4.18 3.12
C LYS A 59 16.68 4.03 1.71
N LEU A 60 16.17 4.82 0.75
CA LEU A 60 16.57 4.94 -0.64
C LEU A 60 16.89 6.42 -0.95
N PRO A 61 18.02 6.97 -0.46
CA PRO A 61 18.31 8.42 -0.48
C PRO A 61 18.44 9.06 -1.87
N HIS A 62 18.50 8.24 -2.92
CA HIS A 62 18.51 8.67 -4.31
C HIS A 62 17.11 8.78 -4.92
N ARG A 63 16.05 8.38 -4.20
CA ARG A 63 14.65 8.50 -4.63
C ARG A 63 13.89 9.57 -3.85
N PRO A 64 12.98 10.32 -4.49
CA PRO A 64 12.06 11.21 -3.78
C PRO A 64 11.29 10.45 -2.69
N GLY A 65 11.14 11.04 -1.51
CA GLY A 65 10.40 10.43 -0.40
C GLY A 65 8.96 10.11 -0.79
N ALA A 66 8.30 11.04 -1.49
CA ALA A 66 6.93 10.84 -1.94
C ALA A 66 6.77 9.62 -2.86
N GLU A 67 7.73 9.38 -3.77
CA GLU A 67 7.73 8.20 -4.65
C GLU A 67 7.80 6.90 -3.83
N VAL A 68 8.68 6.85 -2.84
CA VAL A 68 8.89 5.64 -2.04
C VAL A 68 7.72 5.40 -1.06
N GLU A 69 7.11 6.45 -0.53
CA GLU A 69 5.96 6.31 0.38
C GLU A 69 4.66 5.96 -0.38
N LEU A 70 4.50 6.41 -1.63
CA LEU A 70 3.42 5.90 -2.50
C LEU A 70 3.58 4.40 -2.74
N VAL A 71 4.81 3.91 -2.95
CA VAL A 71 5.10 2.48 -3.07
C VAL A 71 4.77 1.72 -1.77
N ASP A 72 5.10 2.27 -0.61
CA ASP A 72 4.72 1.65 0.66
C ASP A 72 3.18 1.57 0.78
N GLY A 73 2.45 2.62 0.38
CA GLY A 73 0.98 2.60 0.27
C GLY A 73 0.45 1.48 -0.65
N VAL A 74 1.04 1.30 -1.83
CA VAL A 74 0.72 0.19 -2.76
C VAL A 74 0.96 -1.17 -2.10
N ILE A 75 2.11 -1.36 -1.45
CA ILE A 75 2.44 -2.63 -0.77
C ILE A 75 1.42 -2.95 0.32
N ARG A 76 1.04 -1.96 1.14
CA ARG A 76 0.05 -2.14 2.21
C ARG A 76 -1.32 -2.51 1.66
N LEU A 77 -1.79 -1.81 0.63
CA LEU A 77 -3.10 -2.05 0.05
C LEU A 77 -3.18 -3.39 -0.70
N ALA A 78 -2.10 -3.77 -1.39
CA ALA A 78 -1.99 -5.07 -2.04
C ALA A 78 -1.90 -6.23 -1.04
N ASP A 79 -1.15 -6.08 0.05
CA ASP A 79 -1.12 -7.06 1.15
C ASP A 79 -2.48 -7.17 1.86
N PHE A 80 -3.19 -6.06 2.04
CA PHE A 80 -4.57 -6.07 2.53
C PHE A 80 -5.47 -6.92 1.63
N ALA A 81 -5.42 -6.71 0.31
CA ALA A 81 -6.19 -7.49 -0.65
C ALA A 81 -5.87 -8.99 -0.56
N GLY A 82 -4.58 -9.36 -0.64
CA GLY A 82 -4.15 -10.75 -0.57
C GLY A 82 -4.42 -11.41 0.78
N GLY A 83 -4.31 -10.66 1.87
CA GLY A 83 -4.50 -11.16 3.24
C GLY A 83 -5.95 -11.43 3.62
N PHE A 84 -6.90 -10.72 2.99
CA PHE A 84 -8.34 -10.95 3.14
C PHE A 84 -8.97 -11.70 1.96
N GLY A 85 -8.21 -12.02 0.91
CA GLY A 85 -8.67 -12.84 -0.21
C GLY A 85 -9.56 -12.09 -1.22
N TYR A 86 -9.39 -10.79 -1.39
CA TYR A 86 -10.08 -10.01 -2.42
C TYR A 86 -9.49 -10.33 -3.80
N ASP A 87 -10.34 -10.83 -4.72
CA ASP A 87 -9.92 -11.18 -6.08
C ASP A 87 -9.86 -9.92 -6.96
N LEU A 88 -8.65 -9.40 -7.17
CA LEU A 88 -8.45 -8.18 -7.96
C LEU A 88 -8.52 -8.43 -9.48
N SER A 89 -8.70 -9.67 -9.94
CA SER A 89 -8.85 -9.95 -11.38
C SER A 89 -10.15 -9.41 -11.98
N VAL A 90 -11.13 -9.09 -11.12
CA VAL A 90 -12.39 -8.42 -11.47
C VAL A 90 -12.17 -6.98 -11.94
N TYR A 91 -11.07 -6.35 -11.52
CA TYR A 91 -10.73 -4.99 -11.93
C TYR A 91 -9.94 -5.02 -13.25
N GLN A 92 -10.50 -4.40 -14.29
CA GLN A 92 -9.80 -4.21 -15.55
C GLN A 92 -8.81 -3.06 -15.40
N THR A 93 -7.51 -3.35 -15.47
CA THR A 93 -6.45 -2.34 -15.44
C THR A 93 -6.43 -1.51 -16.72
N GLY A 94 -5.91 -0.28 -16.64
CA GLY A 94 -5.69 0.58 -17.81
C GLY A 94 -6.60 1.80 -17.86
N TYR A 95 -7.34 2.09 -16.79
CA TYR A 95 -8.13 3.31 -16.67
C TYR A 95 -7.33 4.49 -16.13
N THR A 96 -6.06 4.29 -15.74
CA THR A 96 -5.13 5.36 -15.31
C THR A 96 -5.06 6.56 -16.25
N ASP A 97 -5.27 6.37 -17.56
CA ASP A 97 -5.30 7.47 -18.55
C ASP A 97 -6.52 8.41 -18.40
N TYR A 98 -7.59 7.95 -17.76
CA TYR A 98 -8.84 8.67 -17.60
C TYR A 98 -9.04 9.26 -16.20
N ILE A 99 -8.09 9.02 -15.28
CA ILE A 99 -8.16 9.57 -13.93
C ILE A 99 -7.65 11.02 -13.95
N GLU A 100 -8.60 11.96 -13.91
CA GLU A 100 -8.29 13.38 -13.76
C GLU A 100 -8.05 13.74 -12.28
N LEU A 101 -6.78 13.70 -11.88
CA LEU A 101 -6.37 14.19 -10.58
C LEU A 101 -6.37 15.73 -10.53
N PRO A 102 -6.66 16.33 -9.37
CA PRO A 102 -6.45 17.76 -9.14
C PRO A 102 -5.03 18.21 -9.46
N GLU A 103 -4.86 19.49 -9.77
CA GLU A 103 -3.52 20.09 -9.91
C GLU A 103 -2.78 20.17 -8.57
N ASN A 104 -3.53 20.34 -7.47
CA ASN A 104 -2.94 20.38 -6.15
C ASN A 104 -2.57 18.96 -5.66
N LYS A 105 -1.27 18.74 -5.40
CA LYS A 105 -0.73 17.48 -4.89
C LYS A 105 -1.40 17.00 -3.60
N GLY A 106 -1.62 17.89 -2.64
CA GLY A 106 -2.26 17.54 -1.37
C GLY A 106 -3.72 17.12 -1.55
N GLU A 107 -4.46 17.80 -2.41
CA GLU A 107 -5.84 17.41 -2.76
C GLU A 107 -5.88 16.05 -3.46
N ALA A 108 -4.96 15.78 -4.38
CA ALA A 108 -4.86 14.49 -5.05
C ALA A 108 -4.54 13.34 -4.08
N LEU A 109 -3.63 13.55 -3.11
CA LEU A 109 -3.37 12.57 -2.05
C LEU A 109 -4.59 12.40 -1.13
N LEU A 110 -5.32 13.46 -0.84
CA LEU A 110 -6.57 13.38 -0.06
C LEU A 110 -7.63 12.53 -0.77
N ARG A 111 -7.73 12.61 -2.12
CA ARG A 111 -8.63 11.71 -2.88
C ARG A 111 -8.26 10.24 -2.69
N ILE A 112 -6.98 9.90 -2.70
CA ILE A 112 -6.51 8.54 -2.41
C ILE A 112 -6.93 8.12 -0.99
N CYS A 113 -6.72 8.99 0.01
CA CYS A 113 -7.17 8.73 1.39
C CYS A 113 -8.69 8.54 1.52
N ASN A 114 -9.49 9.24 0.71
CA ASN A 114 -10.94 9.07 0.69
C ASN A 114 -11.31 7.69 0.11
N ASN A 115 -10.68 7.26 -0.98
CA ASN A 115 -10.93 5.92 -1.52
C ASN A 115 -10.62 4.82 -0.49
N VAL A 116 -9.53 4.98 0.28
CA VAL A 116 -9.17 4.03 1.36
C VAL A 116 -10.23 4.01 2.48
N GLN A 117 -10.80 5.17 2.84
CA GLN A 117 -11.92 5.23 3.79
C GLN A 117 -13.18 4.56 3.22
N ASP A 118 -13.48 4.77 1.94
CA ASP A 118 -14.63 4.15 1.30
C ASP A 118 -14.49 2.61 1.26
N ILE A 119 -13.28 2.08 1.04
CA ILE A 119 -12.99 0.64 1.17
C ILE A 119 -13.37 0.15 2.58
N TYR A 120 -12.98 0.88 3.63
CA TYR A 120 -13.30 0.50 5.00
C TYR A 120 -14.81 0.44 5.24
N LEU A 121 -15.55 1.46 4.79
CA LEU A 121 -17.01 1.51 4.95
C LEU A 121 -17.69 0.28 4.32
N HIS A 122 -17.24 -0.16 3.15
CA HIS A 122 -17.80 -1.34 2.49
C HIS A 122 -17.35 -2.65 3.13
N CYS A 123 -16.13 -2.70 3.70
CA CYS A 123 -15.65 -3.84 4.45
C CYS A 123 -16.45 -4.12 5.74
N ASP A 124 -16.98 -3.09 6.40
CA ASP A 124 -17.66 -3.18 7.70
C ASP A 124 -19.16 -3.53 7.58
N HIS A 125 -19.74 -3.36 6.39
CA HIS A 125 -21.17 -3.53 6.13
C HIS A 125 -21.56 -4.84 5.43
N ASP A 126 -20.67 -5.84 5.43
CA ASP A 126 -20.89 -7.14 4.74
C ASP A 126 -21.20 -6.96 3.23
N SER A 127 -20.55 -5.95 2.62
CA SER A 127 -20.72 -5.64 1.20
C SER A 127 -20.14 -6.75 0.33
N ASP A 128 -20.59 -6.79 -0.93
CA ASP A 128 -20.07 -7.68 -1.97
C ASP A 128 -18.53 -7.62 -2.03
N PRO A 129 -17.82 -8.75 -1.81
CA PRO A 129 -16.36 -8.79 -1.93
C PRO A 129 -15.84 -8.33 -3.30
N GLU A 130 -16.61 -8.50 -4.37
CA GLU A 130 -16.25 -8.01 -5.71
C GLU A 130 -16.23 -6.48 -5.75
N LEU A 131 -17.20 -5.81 -5.11
CA LEU A 131 -17.22 -4.35 -5.00
C LEU A 131 -15.98 -3.83 -4.27
N VAL A 132 -15.62 -4.46 -3.14
CA VAL A 132 -14.41 -4.07 -2.39
C VAL A 132 -13.15 -4.29 -3.23
N ALA A 133 -13.08 -5.40 -4.00
CA ALA A 133 -11.96 -5.66 -4.90
C ALA A 133 -11.86 -4.62 -6.02
N LEU A 134 -12.98 -4.18 -6.60
CA LEU A 134 -13.02 -3.10 -7.59
C LEU A 134 -12.49 -1.78 -7.00
N MET A 135 -12.90 -1.43 -5.78
CA MET A 135 -12.46 -0.21 -5.10
C MET A 135 -10.97 -0.24 -4.76
N ILE A 136 -10.44 -1.41 -4.37
CA ILE A 136 -9.00 -1.60 -4.17
C ILE A 136 -8.25 -1.40 -5.49
N GLY A 137 -8.71 -2.02 -6.57
CA GLY A 137 -8.11 -1.86 -7.90
C GLY A 137 -8.12 -0.40 -8.37
N GLU A 138 -9.23 0.30 -8.20
CA GLU A 138 -9.34 1.73 -8.51
C GLU A 138 -8.38 2.56 -7.65
N THR A 139 -8.27 2.27 -6.36
CA THR A 139 -7.35 3.01 -5.47
C THR A 139 -5.89 2.84 -5.88
N LEU A 140 -5.50 1.64 -6.33
CA LEU A 140 -4.18 1.40 -6.91
C LEU A 140 -3.98 2.23 -8.19
N ASP A 141 -4.96 2.27 -9.10
CA ASP A 141 -4.91 3.12 -10.30
C ASP A 141 -4.80 4.62 -9.94
N TYR A 142 -5.43 5.10 -8.86
CA TYR A 142 -5.27 6.49 -8.39
C TYR A 142 -3.85 6.78 -7.89
N ILE A 143 -3.20 5.84 -7.21
CA ILE A 143 -1.79 5.98 -6.81
C ILE A 143 -0.88 5.99 -8.04
N GLU A 144 -1.12 5.12 -9.03
CA GLU A 144 -0.37 5.11 -10.28
C GLU A 144 -0.57 6.40 -11.08
N ALA A 145 -1.81 6.90 -11.16
CA ALA A 145 -2.14 8.17 -11.81
C ALA A 145 -1.42 9.34 -11.13
N TYR A 146 -1.30 9.32 -9.80
CA TYR A 146 -0.53 10.30 -9.04
C TYR A 146 0.94 10.24 -9.45
N ALA A 147 1.54 9.06 -9.35
CA ALA A 147 2.95 8.86 -9.70
C ALA A 147 3.25 9.37 -11.12
N ARG A 148 2.41 8.99 -12.09
CA ARG A 148 2.54 9.43 -13.47
C ARG A 148 2.42 10.94 -13.65
N LYS A 149 1.41 11.57 -13.05
CA LYS A 149 1.16 13.01 -13.19
C LYS A 149 2.36 13.84 -12.77
N TRP A 150 3.09 13.39 -11.74
CA TRP A 150 4.26 14.07 -11.21
C TRP A 150 5.60 13.42 -11.53
N GLY A 151 5.63 12.46 -12.48
CA GLY A 151 6.85 11.92 -13.06
C GLY A 151 7.64 10.97 -12.15
N TYR A 152 6.98 10.30 -11.21
CA TYR A 152 7.59 9.29 -10.35
C TYR A 152 7.67 7.92 -11.04
N ASP A 153 8.78 7.21 -10.82
CA ASP A 153 9.05 5.85 -11.28
C ASP A 153 8.62 4.85 -10.21
N LEU A 154 7.31 4.59 -10.15
CA LEU A 154 6.72 3.72 -9.14
C LEU A 154 7.21 2.27 -9.27
N ASP A 155 7.40 1.77 -10.50
CA ASP A 155 7.85 0.40 -10.76
C ASP A 155 9.31 0.19 -10.30
N GLY A 156 10.20 1.13 -10.62
CA GLY A 156 11.59 1.07 -10.15
C GLY A 156 11.69 1.23 -8.64
N ALA A 157 10.91 2.15 -8.05
CA ALA A 157 10.86 2.34 -6.61
C ALA A 157 10.32 1.08 -5.90
N TYR A 158 9.31 0.42 -6.46
CA TYR A 158 8.79 -0.85 -5.95
C TYR A 158 9.87 -1.94 -5.95
N GLY A 159 10.63 -2.07 -7.05
CA GLY A 159 11.73 -3.03 -7.15
C GLY A 159 12.78 -2.84 -6.05
N GLU A 160 13.21 -1.60 -5.83
CA GLU A 160 14.20 -1.30 -4.79
C GLU A 160 13.64 -1.41 -3.38
N LYS A 161 12.42 -0.93 -3.14
CA LYS A 161 11.80 -0.95 -1.82
C LYS A 161 11.50 -2.37 -1.35
N THR A 162 11.00 -3.24 -2.23
CA THR A 162 10.80 -4.66 -1.90
C THR A 162 12.12 -5.38 -1.65
N ALA A 163 13.20 -5.06 -2.37
CA ALA A 163 14.53 -5.57 -2.11
C ALA A 163 15.06 -5.12 -0.73
N PHE A 164 14.90 -3.84 -0.38
CA PHE A 164 15.25 -3.31 0.93
C PHE A 164 14.43 -3.97 2.06
N ASN A 165 13.12 -4.09 1.89
CA ASN A 165 12.20 -4.66 2.90
C ASN A 165 12.50 -6.14 3.23
N LYS A 166 13.11 -6.89 2.31
CA LYS A 166 13.58 -8.27 2.55
C LYS A 166 14.73 -8.36 3.55
N VAL A 167 15.56 -7.32 3.65
CA VAL A 167 16.81 -7.34 4.45
C VAL A 167 16.82 -6.36 5.63
N ARG A 168 15.82 -5.47 5.75
CA ARG A 168 15.79 -4.45 6.80
C ARG A 168 15.65 -5.05 8.21
N LYS A 169 16.49 -4.58 9.13
CA LYS A 169 16.67 -5.15 10.48
C LYS A 169 15.44 -5.01 11.38
N ASP A 170 14.72 -3.89 11.27
CA ASP A 170 13.53 -3.60 12.09
C ASP A 170 12.33 -4.51 11.77
N HIS A 171 12.40 -5.29 10.69
CA HIS A 171 11.37 -6.27 10.33
C HIS A 171 11.72 -7.71 10.79
N THR A 172 12.76 -7.89 11.60
CA THR A 172 13.14 -9.18 12.18
C THR A 172 12.24 -9.54 13.36
N ALA A 173 12.09 -10.85 13.64
CA ALA A 173 11.33 -11.32 14.80
C ALA A 173 11.90 -10.79 16.13
N GLU A 174 13.23 -10.66 16.21
CA GLU A 174 13.92 -10.09 17.38
C GLU A 174 13.49 -8.65 17.65
N HIS A 175 13.54 -7.78 16.63
CA HIS A 175 13.14 -6.36 16.78
C HIS A 175 11.65 -6.20 17.07
N ARG A 176 10.80 -7.09 16.55
CA ARG A 176 9.36 -7.08 16.85
C ARG A 176 9.04 -7.49 18.29
N LYS A 177 9.81 -8.41 18.88
CA LYS A 177 9.66 -8.86 20.27
C LYS A 177 10.23 -7.86 21.29
N ALA A 178 11.10 -6.94 20.85
CA ALA A 178 11.67 -5.91 21.70
C ALA A 178 10.63 -4.88 22.18
N ALA A 179 10.92 -4.20 23.29
CA ALA A 179 10.08 -3.11 23.79
C ALA A 179 9.97 -1.99 22.73
N GLY A 180 8.74 -1.63 22.34
CA GLY A 180 8.49 -0.66 21.27
C GLY A 180 8.61 -1.23 19.85
N GLY A 181 8.80 -2.54 19.70
CA GLY A 181 8.78 -3.21 18.40
C GLY A 181 7.45 -3.04 17.65
N LYS A 182 7.51 -3.02 16.32
CA LYS A 182 6.32 -2.90 15.46
C LYS A 182 5.37 -4.07 15.72
N LYS A 183 4.14 -3.73 16.11
CA LYS A 183 3.06 -4.69 16.36
C LYS A 183 2.24 -4.99 15.12
N TRP A 184 2.11 -4.01 14.24
CA TRP A 184 1.32 -4.08 13.02
C TRP A 184 2.08 -3.59 11.79
#